data_AF-A0A7F5R7A8-F1
#
_entry.id   AF-A0A7F5R7A8-F1
#
_cell.length_a   1.000
_cell.length_b   1.000
_cell.length_c   1.000
_cell.angle_alpha   90.00
_cell.angle_beta   90.00
_cell.angle_gamma   90.00
#
_symmetry.space_group_name_H-M   'P 1'
#
loop_
_entity.id
_entity.type
_entity.pdbx_description
1 polymer ?
#
loop_
_entity_poly.entity_id
_entity_poly.type
_entity_poly.pdbx_seq_one_letter_code
_entity_poly.pdbx_strand_id
1 'polypeptide(L)' 'MAIATGGIVFGDEANVVKLEDVQLADLGQVGEVLITKDDTLLLKGKGKKEEVDKRADQIRDQIETSTLIGLQDQKGG' A
#
# COMPACT_ATOMS: atom_id res chain seq x y z
N MET A 1 0.82 -0.30 2.86
CA MET A 1 1.72 -0.08 4.00
C MET A 1 3.02 0.59 3.57
N ALA A 2 3.85 -0.06 2.74
CA ALA A 2 5.09 0.49 2.17
C ALA A 2 4.99 1.96 1.70
N ILE A 3 4.05 2.28 0.81
CA ILE A 3 3.83 3.66 0.31
C ILE A 3 3.55 4.66 1.45
N ALA A 4 2.74 4.28 2.45
CA ALA A 4 2.36 5.17 3.54
C ALA A 4 3.52 5.40 4.55
N THR A 5 4.45 4.46 4.66
CA THR A 5 5.59 4.54 5.58
C THR A 5 6.91 4.91 4.89
N GLY A 6 6.94 4.90 3.56
CA GLY A 6 8.13 5.15 2.75
C GLY A 6 9.10 3.96 2.65
N GLY A 7 8.69 2.78 3.10
CA GLY A 7 9.50 1.55 2.97
C GLY A 7 9.27 0.84 1.65
N ILE A 8 10.10 -0.15 1.34
CA ILE A 8 9.92 -1.05 0.21
C ILE A 8 9.42 -2.43 0.66
N VAL A 9 8.72 -3.14 -0.22
CA VAL A 9 8.33 -4.53 0.00
C VAL A 9 9.39 -5.43 -0.62
N PHE A 10 10.03 -6.26 0.20
CA PHE A 10 11.05 -7.21 -0.26
C PHE A 10 10.40 -8.45 -0.87
N GLY A 11 10.99 -8.99 -1.94
CA GLY A 11 10.51 -10.23 -2.57
C GLY A 11 9.25 -10.06 -3.44
N ASP A 12 8.90 -8.82 -3.79
CA ASP A 12 7.90 -8.52 -4.82
C ASP A 12 8.52 -8.72 -6.23
N GLU A 13 7.72 -9.16 -7.20
CA GLU A 13 8.12 -9.28 -8.61
C GLU A 13 8.64 -7.95 -9.17
N ALA A 14 8.13 -6.83 -8.65
CA ALA A 14 8.60 -5.50 -9.01
C ALA A 14 9.92 -5.09 -8.35
N ASN A 15 10.32 -5.72 -7.24
CA ASN A 15 11.51 -5.37 -6.45
C ASN A 15 12.28 -6.63 -6.02
N VAL A 16 13.21 -7.06 -6.87
CA VAL A 16 14.15 -8.17 -6.59
C VAL A 16 15.27 -7.69 -5.66
N VAL A 17 14.92 -7.20 -4.47
CA VAL A 17 15.86 -6.92 -3.39
C VAL A 17 16.01 -8.20 -2.58
N LYS A 18 17.22 -8.76 -2.57
CA LYS A 18 17.51 -9.91 -1.72
C LYS A 18 17.58 -9.46 -0.26
N LEU A 19 17.19 -10.36 0.64
CA LEU A 19 17.14 -10.03 2.06
C LEU A 19 18.52 -9.65 2.61
N GLU A 20 19.60 -10.23 2.07
CA GLU A 20 20.98 -9.89 2.44
C GLU A 20 21.43 -8.47 2.05
N ASP A 21 20.76 -7.82 1.09
CA ASP A 21 21.16 -6.52 0.56
C ASP A 21 20.40 -5.34 1.21
N VAL A 22 19.42 -5.63 2.07
CA VAL A 22 18.52 -4.64 2.68
C VAL A 22 19.28 -3.60 3.52
N GLN A 23 19.01 -2.32 3.26
CA GLN A 23 19.56 -1.18 3.99
C GLN A 23 18.52 -0.56 4.92
N LEU A 24 18.96 0.22 5.91
CA LEU A 24 18.05 0.95 6.80
C LEU A 24 17.15 1.94 6.04
N ALA A 25 17.62 2.47 4.92
CA ALA A 25 16.85 3.38 4.07
C ALA A 25 15.66 2.69 3.37
N ASP A 26 15.69 1.37 3.27
CA ASP A 26 14.62 0.56 2.66
C ASP A 26 13.46 0.30 3.64
N LEU A 27 13.69 0.53 4.93
CA LEU A 27 12.70 0.33 5.98
C LEU A 27 11.78 1.55 6.10
N GLY A 28 10.48 1.28 6.23
CA GLY A 28 9.48 2.32 6.44
C GLY A 28 9.57 2.96 7.83
N GLN A 29 9.16 4.21 7.93
CA GLN A 29 9.17 4.99 9.18
C GLN A 29 7.79 5.53 9.53
N VAL A 30 7.51 5.59 10.83
CA VAL A 30 6.28 6.11 11.41
C VAL A 30 6.59 6.86 12.70
N GLY A 31 5.71 7.79 13.09
CA GLY A 31 5.88 8.52 14.35
C GLY A 31 5.53 7.69 15.57
N GLU A 32 4.57 6.77 15.46
CA GLU A 32 4.09 5.95 16.56
C GLU A 32 3.53 4.62 16.05
N VAL A 33 3.78 3.55 16.80
CA VAL A 33 3.24 2.21 16.56
C VAL A 33 2.52 1.75 17.83
N LEU A 34 1.25 1.38 17.70
CA LEU A 34 0.49 0.73 18.75
C LEU A 34 0.09 -0.69 18.30
N ILE A 35 0.42 -1.67 19.12
CA ILE A 35 0.12 -3.08 18.87
C ILE A 35 -0.76 -3.59 20.00
N THR A 36 -1.94 -4.10 19.65
CA THR A 36 -2.84 -4.81 20.57
C THR A 36 -2.91 -6.28 20.16
N LYS A 37 -3.71 -7.07 20.88
CA LYS A 37 -3.93 -8.49 20.54
C LYS A 37 -4.52 -8.66 19.14
N ASP A 38 -5.44 -7.76 18.77
CA ASP A 38 -6.26 -7.91 17.59
C ASP A 38 -5.87 -6.92 16.48
N ASP A 39 -5.24 -5.79 16.85
CA ASP A 39 -4.99 -4.67 15.94
C ASP A 39 -3.54 -4.18 15.96
N THR A 40 -3.13 -3.56 14.84
CA THR A 40 -1.87 -2.83 14.71
C THR A 40 -2.14 -1.48 14.07
N LEU A 41 -1.74 -0.41 14.75
CA LEU A 41 -1.92 0.97 14.30
C LEU A 41 -0.56 1.60 14.03
N LEU A 42 -0.38 2.10 12.81
CA LEU A 42 0.82 2.80 12.36
C LEU A 42 0.44 4.27 12.12
N LEU A 43 0.87 5.15 13.02
CA LEU A 43 0.46 6.55 13.04
C LEU A 43 1.56 7.46 12.51
N LYS A 44 1.17 8.48 11.75
CA LYS A 44 2.08 9.51 11.19
C LYS A 44 3.19 8.90 10.32
N GLY A 45 2.78 8.07 9.36
CA GLY A 45 3.68 7.49 8.37
C GLY A 45 4.47 8.56 7.62
N LYS A 46 5.73 8.24 7.29
CA LYS A 46 6.69 9.16 6.65
C LYS A 46 6.82 8.93 5.13
N GLY A 47 5.81 8.31 4.52
CA GLY A 47 5.71 8.20 3.06
C GLY A 47 5.63 9.56 2.37
N LYS A 48 6.06 9.62 1.10
CA LYS A 48 5.95 10.83 0.27
C LYS A 48 4.49 11.11 -0.02
N LYS A 49 4.04 12.35 0.19
CA LYS A 49 2.64 12.73 0.04
C LYS A 49 2.14 12.46 -1.39
N GLU A 50 2.96 12.76 -2.39
CA GLU A 50 2.63 12.57 -3.80
C GLU A 50 2.34 11.10 -4.13
N GLU A 51 3.15 10.18 -3.59
CA GLU A 51 2.96 8.73 -3.79
C GLU A 51 1.73 8.19 -3.07
N VAL A 52 1.43 8.73 -1.88
CA VAL A 52 0.21 8.38 -1.14
C VAL A 52 -1.04 8.84 -1.88
N ASP A 53 -1.06 10.08 -2.36
CA ASP A 53 -2.19 10.64 -3.11
C ASP A 53 -2.40 9.87 -4.42
N LYS A 54 -1.32 9.60 -5.18
CA LYS A 54 -1.36 8.78 -6.38
C LYS A 54 -1.90 7.37 -6.10
N ARG A 55 -1.49 6.74 -5.00
CA ARG A 55 -2.01 5.41 -4.63
C ARG A 55 -3.49 5.46 -4.27
N ALA A 56 -3.95 6.51 -3.61
CA ALA A 56 -5.35 6.68 -3.29
C ALA A 56 -6.19 6.81 -4.57
N ASP A 57 -5.72 7.59 -5.54
CA ASP A 57 -6.40 7.74 -6.84
C ASP A 57 -6.46 6.42 -7.62
N GLN A 58 -5.34 5.70 -7.71
CA GLN A 58 -5.32 4.35 -8.33
C GLN A 58 -6.37 3.41 -7.72
N ILE A 59 -6.53 3.43 -6.40
CA ILE A 59 -7.52 2.58 -5.71
C ILE A 59 -8.95 3.05 -6.04
N ARG A 60 -9.20 4.37 -6.09
CA ARG A 60 -10.51 4.91 -6.50
C ARG A 60 -10.89 4.47 -7.90
N ASP A 61 -9.96 4.60 -8.85
CA ASP A 61 -10.17 4.19 -10.25
C ASP A 61 -10.45 2.67 -10.35
N GLN A 62 -9.75 1.86 -9.55
CA GLN A 62 -9.97 0.41 -9.49
C GLN A 62 -11.35 0.05 -8.92
N ILE A 63 -11.83 0.78 -7.92
CA ILE A 63 -13.18 0.60 -7.36
C ILE A 63 -14.25 0.92 -8.41
N GLU A 64 -14.10 2.04 -9.13
CA GLU A 64 -15.03 2.41 -10.20
C GLU A 64 -15.06 1.36 -11.29
N THR A 65 -13.89 0.92 -11.77
CA THR A 65 -13.77 -0.12 -12.79
C THR A 65 -14.42 -1.43 -12.36
N SER A 66 -14.17 -1.88 -11.11
CA SER A 66 -14.76 -3.11 -10.58
C SER A 66 -16.29 -3.03 -10.47
N THR A 67 -16.81 -1.86 -10.07
CA THR A 67 -18.26 -1.63 -9.96
C THR A 67 -18.94 -1.64 -11.34
N LEU A 68 -18.28 -1.05 -12.35
CA LEU A 68 -18.79 -1.02 -13.72
C LEU A 68 -18.85 -2.43 -14.36
N ILE A 69 -17.86 -3.28 -14.09
CA ILE A 69 -17.85 -4.67 -14.57
C ILE A 69 -19.00 -5.46 -13.93
N GLY A 70 -19.22 -5.33 -12.62
CA GLY A 70 -20.32 -6.01 -11.92
C GLY A 70 -21.71 -5.63 -12.44
N LEU A 71 -21.90 -4.38 -12.89
CA LEU A 71 -23.16 -3.91 -13.48
C LEU A 71 -23.37 -4.41 -14.93
N GLN A 72 -22.31 -4.69 -15.67
CA GLN A 72 -22.40 -5.28 -17.02
C GLN A 72 -22.79 -6.76 -16.95
N ASP A 73 -22.24 -7.52 -15.98
CA ASP A 73 -22.61 -8.92 -15.76
C ASP A 73 -24.09 -9.09 -15.39
N GLN A 74 -24.70 -8.14 -14.66
CA GLN A 74 -26.11 -8.23 -14.27
C GLN A 74 -27.11 -7.88 -15.38
N LYS A 75 -26.67 -7.26 -16.49
CA LYS A 75 -27.54 -6.91 -17.62
C LYS A 75 -27.53 -7.95 -18.75
N GLY A 76 -26.68 -8.98 -18.65
CA GLY A 76 -26.53 -10.04 -19.66
C GLY A 76 -27.29 -11.34 -19.36
N GLY A 77 -28.11 -11.39 -18.31
CA GLY A 77 -28.93 -12.56 -17.91
C GLY A 77 -30.41 -12.35 -18.13
#